data_AF-A0A514WXD0-F1
#
_entry.id   AF-A0A514WXD0-F1
#
_cell.length_a   1.000
_cell.length_b   1.000
_cell.length_c   1.000
_cell.angle_alpha   90.00
_cell.angle_beta   90.00
_cell.angle_gamma   90.00
#
_symmetry.space_group_name_H-M   'P 1'
#
loop_
_entity.id
_entity.type
_entity.pdbx_description
1 polymer ?
#
loop_
_entity_poly.entity_id
_entity_poly.type
_entity_poly.pdbx_seq_one_letter_code
_entity_poly.pdbx_strand_id
1 'polypeptide(L)'
;MKLYAFLIIALIVNSASAKITVGDQEMVNGVGTLGMGMGMGQGGMVGPMPQGFYPTLGKDAQEKSAVSSTGSLVNKAIDYIPDSNLKSGLQEYMKIVNPEAYQGDSSVGGSNRGISAYFTREYQKNKCFQDAAKGFYDDIRATLKKNNQCDRELDKTKEASVNWLELMKNGLMDSCKDNRAKLTDQAGVGDKKDYKEGWVLDLAMKHANGNPEAALQLIGMCGHDDVAQGAYSYWDSSDAAKDKVKNQVEQVKAMKKKMDAKLKASFAKFDASDEEKQKTYILGQQASYLNSQIQALQSQKGMVSVLECPAQSSDFYLPGSLSASADIPKALKDKIMSVQDPEKEKHIPGKYYHVYGSAFLGCKMVEKGMSPETAVTVQKQAARLYRGIRMCEANNRKIKDSEQIAKSLGVSDLNDTKTIQDKVLKVWTDELDGKVDCSKFDKETMQKCNLLYQFNIKGLKKDEKEIVLQKIEGYVGQGDAAQLYSDWYFGGGSIAGKNLPCSDVRYKGPKDLMNPNEGILGKLFKPSGWSDERYKKASQKVATYDVDFEWTVAQHEAGSAFGAKLCANAKNKKNPFADKACEITAGYNGYNPYNPGQGGYMGFPGGGMMGISNPGVK
;
A
#
# COMPACT_ATOMS: atom_id res chain seq x y z
N MET A 1 18.84 -32.47 -0.56
CA MET A 1 18.74 -31.00 -0.40
C MET A 1 17.60 -30.35 -1.19
N LYS A 2 17.50 -30.49 -2.53
CA LYS A 2 16.34 -29.97 -3.32
C LYS A 2 14.98 -30.48 -2.80
N LEU A 3 14.92 -31.72 -2.31
CA LEU A 3 13.72 -32.33 -1.71
C LEU A 3 13.29 -31.68 -0.38
N TYR A 4 14.22 -31.14 0.42
CA TYR A 4 13.92 -30.53 1.73
C TYR A 4 13.39 -29.10 1.61
N ALA A 5 13.93 -28.31 0.67
CA ALA A 5 13.35 -27.01 0.34
C ALA A 5 11.93 -27.19 -0.24
N PHE A 6 11.75 -28.19 -1.11
CA PHE A 6 10.43 -28.57 -1.62
C PHE A 6 9.52 -29.09 -0.51
N LEU A 7 10.03 -29.81 0.51
CA LEU A 7 9.26 -30.27 1.66
C LEU A 7 8.90 -29.16 2.65
N ILE A 8 9.73 -28.13 2.82
CA ILE A 8 9.42 -26.98 3.67
C ILE A 8 8.43 -26.05 2.96
N ILE A 9 8.61 -25.82 1.65
CA ILE A 9 7.62 -25.12 0.82
C ILE A 9 6.33 -25.93 0.72
N ALA A 10 6.41 -27.25 0.56
CA ALA A 10 5.26 -28.13 0.64
C ALA A 10 4.69 -28.16 2.05
N LEU A 11 5.43 -28.09 3.15
CA LEU A 11 4.87 -28.02 4.51
C LEU A 11 4.20 -26.67 4.77
N ILE A 12 4.68 -25.58 4.16
CA ILE A 12 3.99 -24.28 4.13
C ILE A 12 2.69 -24.36 3.29
N VAL A 13 2.59 -25.30 2.34
CA VAL A 13 1.43 -25.51 1.45
C VAL A 13 0.53 -26.70 1.86
N ASN A 14 1.01 -27.68 2.64
CA ASN A 14 0.41 -29.00 2.91
C ASN A 14 0.43 -29.41 4.40
N SER A 15 0.68 -28.51 5.35
CA SER A 15 0.46 -28.81 6.78
C SER A 15 -1.03 -28.85 7.14
N ALA A 16 -1.81 -29.73 6.48
CA ALA A 16 -3.07 -30.28 6.96
C ALA A 16 -3.50 -31.46 6.06
N SER A 17 -3.00 -32.66 6.33
CA SER A 17 -3.61 -33.91 5.86
C SER A 17 -3.57 -34.95 6.98
N ALA A 18 -4.51 -34.81 7.92
CA ALA A 18 -4.99 -35.93 8.72
C ALA A 18 -6.43 -36.20 8.28
N LYS A 19 -6.69 -37.43 7.80
CA LYS A 19 -8.01 -37.94 7.42
C LYS A 19 -9.02 -37.70 8.54
N ILE A 20 -10.19 -37.13 8.22
CA ILE A 20 -11.38 -37.27 9.04
C ILE A 20 -12.52 -37.74 8.16
N THR A 21 -13.03 -38.93 8.49
CA THR A 21 -14.26 -39.52 8.00
C THR A 21 -15.44 -38.66 8.47
N VAL A 22 -16.34 -38.32 7.54
CA VAL A 22 -17.54 -37.53 7.82
C VAL A 22 -18.47 -38.32 8.74
N GLY A 23 -18.82 -37.74 9.89
CA GLY A 23 -19.95 -38.15 10.71
C GLY A 23 -20.89 -36.96 10.85
N ASP A 24 -22.14 -37.13 10.42
CA ASP A 24 -23.19 -36.12 10.44
C ASP A 24 -23.48 -35.63 11.87
N GLN A 25 -23.53 -34.32 12.07
CA GLN A 25 -24.33 -33.72 13.12
C GLN A 25 -24.78 -32.30 12.73
N GLU A 26 -26.09 -32.11 12.76
CA GLU A 26 -26.78 -30.84 12.60
C GLU A 26 -26.31 -29.82 13.66
N MET A 27 -26.03 -28.58 13.24
CA MET A 27 -25.92 -27.45 14.15
C MET A 27 -26.96 -26.38 13.81
N VAL A 28 -27.71 -26.05 14.87
CA VAL A 28 -28.82 -25.10 14.96
C VAL A 28 -28.32 -23.66 14.82
N ASN A 29 -29.09 -22.85 14.08
CA ASN A 29 -28.85 -21.44 13.79
C ASN A 29 -28.81 -20.55 15.05
N GLY A 30 -27.72 -19.80 15.22
CA GLY A 30 -27.62 -18.63 16.10
C GLY A 30 -27.33 -17.37 15.28
N VAL A 31 -28.31 -16.48 15.16
CA VAL A 31 -28.23 -15.24 14.38
C VAL A 31 -27.48 -14.16 15.17
N GLY A 32 -26.24 -13.87 14.78
CA GLY A 32 -25.46 -12.71 15.22
C GLY A 32 -25.24 -11.73 14.05
N THR A 33 -25.85 -10.55 14.13
CA THR A 33 -25.77 -9.51 13.08
C THR A 33 -24.45 -8.74 13.22
N LEU A 34 -23.49 -8.99 12.34
CA LEU A 34 -22.21 -8.26 12.26
C LEU A 34 -22.24 -7.20 11.16
N GLY A 35 -21.93 -5.95 11.53
CA GLY A 35 -21.84 -4.80 10.62
C GLY A 35 -20.58 -4.85 9.75
N MET A 36 -20.77 -4.65 8.45
CA MET A 36 -19.74 -4.77 7.42
C MET A 36 -19.06 -3.41 7.15
N GLY A 37 -17.72 -3.38 7.19
CA GLY A 37 -16.90 -2.25 6.77
C GLY A 37 -16.52 -2.35 5.29
N MET A 38 -16.75 -1.27 4.53
CA MET A 38 -16.46 -1.18 3.10
C MET A 38 -14.95 -1.02 2.85
N GLY A 39 -14.35 -1.97 2.12
CA GLY A 39 -12.99 -1.83 1.59
C GLY A 39 -13.02 -1.46 0.11
N MET A 40 -12.74 -0.20 -0.21
CA MET A 40 -12.67 0.32 -1.59
C MET A 40 -11.35 -0.10 -2.25
N GLY A 41 -11.44 -0.77 -3.39
CA GLY A 41 -10.33 -1.03 -4.29
C GLY A 41 -10.17 0.11 -5.31
N GLN A 42 -8.92 0.48 -5.59
CA GLN A 42 -8.47 1.41 -6.64
C GLN A 42 -9.01 2.86 -6.58
N GLY A 43 -8.22 3.73 -5.93
CA GLY A 43 -7.70 4.94 -6.59
C GLY A 43 -8.53 6.23 -6.61
N GLY A 44 -9.76 6.27 -6.10
CA GLY A 44 -10.50 7.53 -5.93
C GLY A 44 -10.22 8.18 -4.56
N MET A 45 -9.40 9.22 -4.50
CA MET A 45 -9.30 10.06 -3.29
C MET A 45 -10.59 10.89 -3.15
N VAL A 46 -11.55 10.40 -2.39
CA VAL A 46 -12.59 11.25 -1.81
C VAL A 46 -11.97 11.97 -0.61
N GLY A 47 -12.10 13.30 -0.55
CA GLY A 47 -11.59 14.12 0.55
C GLY A 47 -12.10 13.65 1.93
N PRO A 48 -11.44 14.03 3.03
CA PRO A 48 -11.78 13.54 4.35
C PRO A 48 -13.23 13.92 4.70
N MET A 49 -14.10 12.92 4.80
CA MET A 49 -15.41 13.11 5.44
C MET A 49 -15.21 13.45 6.92
N PRO A 50 -16.11 14.24 7.54
CA PRO A 50 -16.01 14.60 8.95
C PRO A 50 -16.02 13.34 9.82
N GLN A 51 -15.00 13.18 10.67
CA GLN A 51 -14.94 12.11 11.67
C GLN A 51 -15.97 12.37 12.77
N GLY A 52 -17.16 11.80 12.62
CA GLY A 52 -18.18 11.75 13.65
C GLY A 52 -18.87 10.40 13.61
N PHE A 53 -18.71 9.61 14.68
CA PHE A 53 -19.41 8.34 14.96
C PHE A 53 -19.06 7.13 14.09
N TYR A 54 -17.92 6.51 14.37
CA TYR A 54 -17.84 5.04 14.34
C TYR A 54 -18.07 4.53 15.77
N PRO A 55 -19.01 3.60 16.01
CA PRO A 55 -19.06 2.91 17.29
C PRO A 55 -17.73 2.16 17.47
N THR A 56 -17.04 2.42 18.58
CA THR A 56 -15.85 1.67 18.97
C THR A 56 -16.25 0.22 19.19
N LEU A 57 -16.04 -0.60 18.16
CA LEU A 57 -15.95 -2.05 18.31
C LEU A 57 -14.83 -2.33 19.31
N GLY A 58 -15.11 -3.23 20.26
CA GLY A 58 -14.25 -3.54 21.39
C GLY A 58 -12.82 -3.89 20.97
N LYS A 59 -11.90 -3.77 21.93
CA LYS A 59 -10.50 -4.26 21.87
C LYS A 59 -10.44 -5.81 21.82
N ASP A 60 -11.38 -6.44 21.12
CA ASP A 60 -11.44 -7.88 20.96
C ASP A 60 -10.47 -8.26 19.84
N ALA A 61 -9.41 -8.98 20.21
CA ALA A 61 -8.36 -9.58 19.38
C ALA A 61 -8.33 -9.11 17.91
N GLN A 62 -7.45 -8.15 17.58
CA GLN A 62 -7.09 -7.93 16.18
C GLN A 62 -6.63 -9.26 15.59
N GLU A 63 -7.45 -9.87 14.73
CA GLU A 63 -7.13 -11.14 14.11
C GLU A 63 -5.78 -10.99 13.38
N LYS A 64 -4.83 -11.86 13.73
CA LYS A 64 -3.55 -11.92 13.03
C LYS A 64 -3.84 -12.18 11.56
N SER A 65 -3.21 -11.41 10.67
CA SER A 65 -3.27 -11.70 9.24
C SER A 65 -2.82 -13.14 8.96
N ALA A 66 -3.31 -13.73 7.87
CA ALA A 66 -2.82 -14.98 7.31
C ALA A 66 -1.30 -14.94 7.13
N VAL A 67 -0.74 -13.78 6.77
CA VAL A 67 0.72 -13.56 6.69
C VAL A 67 1.39 -13.64 8.05
N SER A 68 0.88 -12.97 9.08
CA SER A 68 1.43 -13.03 10.45
C SER A 68 1.36 -14.46 11.02
N SER A 69 0.21 -15.12 10.86
CA SER A 69 -0.01 -16.50 11.27
C SER A 69 0.95 -17.46 10.56
N THR A 70 1.06 -17.34 9.23
CA THR A 70 1.99 -18.14 8.41
C THR A 70 3.43 -17.84 8.78
N GLY A 71 3.79 -16.58 9.02
CA GLY A 71 5.14 -16.17 9.40
C GLY A 71 5.64 -16.84 10.68
N SER A 72 4.76 -16.99 11.68
CA SER A 72 5.09 -17.71 12.92
C SER A 72 5.38 -19.21 12.68
N LEU A 73 4.65 -19.85 11.76
CA LEU A 73 4.87 -21.25 11.38
C LEU A 73 6.16 -21.40 10.56
N VAL A 74 6.42 -20.46 9.65
CA VAL A 74 7.64 -20.42 8.84
C VAL A 74 8.86 -20.25 9.73
N ASN A 75 8.84 -19.35 10.72
CA ASN A 75 9.95 -19.19 11.66
C ASN A 75 10.24 -20.50 12.42
N LYS A 76 9.19 -21.16 12.94
CA LYS A 76 9.35 -22.47 13.58
C LYS A 76 9.95 -23.51 12.62
N ALA A 77 9.50 -23.55 11.37
CA ALA A 77 10.05 -24.45 10.37
C ALA A 77 11.52 -24.16 10.05
N ILE A 78 11.92 -22.89 10.00
CA ILE A 78 13.30 -22.46 9.81
C ILE A 78 14.18 -22.91 10.99
N ASP A 79 13.67 -22.87 12.22
CA ASP A 79 14.43 -23.29 13.40
C ASP A 79 14.81 -24.78 13.38
N TYR A 80 14.01 -25.62 12.71
CA TYR A 80 14.30 -27.05 12.49
C TYR A 80 15.33 -27.31 11.38
N ILE A 81 15.67 -26.32 10.55
CA ILE A 81 16.73 -26.47 9.56
C ILE A 81 18.09 -26.52 10.30
N PRO A 82 18.98 -27.47 9.99
CA PRO A 82 20.33 -27.47 10.52
C PRO A 82 21.06 -26.16 10.21
N ASP A 83 21.98 -25.76 11.08
CA ASP A 83 22.76 -24.54 10.88
C ASP A 83 23.50 -24.61 9.55
N SER A 84 23.10 -23.71 8.65
CA SER A 84 23.48 -23.73 7.24
C SER A 84 23.20 -22.37 6.63
N ASN A 85 23.83 -22.11 5.49
CA ASN A 85 23.60 -20.91 4.69
C ASN A 85 22.12 -20.73 4.30
N LEU A 86 21.37 -21.83 4.12
CA LEU A 86 19.93 -21.79 3.86
C LEU A 86 19.18 -21.21 5.06
N LYS A 87 19.44 -21.73 6.26
CA LYS A 87 18.82 -21.25 7.51
C LYS A 87 19.11 -19.77 7.72
N SER A 88 20.38 -19.36 7.64
CA SER A 88 20.79 -17.98 7.86
C SER A 88 20.16 -17.01 6.85
N GLY A 89 20.10 -17.38 5.56
CA GLY A 89 19.43 -16.57 4.55
C GLY A 89 17.92 -16.46 4.79
N LEU A 90 17.24 -17.55 5.16
CA LEU A 90 15.80 -17.52 5.49
C LEU A 90 15.51 -16.70 6.75
N GLN A 91 16.35 -16.78 7.78
CA GLN A 91 16.21 -15.97 8.99
C GLN A 91 16.35 -14.47 8.69
N GLU A 92 17.33 -14.07 7.87
CA GLU A 92 17.47 -12.66 7.47
C GLU A 92 16.28 -12.21 6.61
N TYR A 93 15.79 -13.06 5.71
CA TYR A 93 14.59 -12.78 4.94
C TYR A 93 13.38 -12.50 5.85
N MET A 94 13.12 -13.38 6.82
CA MET A 94 12.00 -13.24 7.76
C MET A 94 12.14 -12.02 8.66
N LYS A 95 13.37 -11.70 9.08
CA LYS A 95 13.68 -10.48 9.85
C LYS A 95 13.36 -9.21 9.06
N ILE A 96 13.66 -9.18 7.77
CA ILE A 96 13.41 -8.01 6.90
C ILE A 96 11.92 -7.91 6.56
N VAL A 97 11.30 -8.99 6.11
CA VAL A 97 9.87 -9.00 5.72
C VAL A 97 8.95 -8.81 6.92
N ASN A 98 9.39 -9.22 8.11
CA ASN A 98 8.69 -9.05 9.38
C ASN A 98 7.16 -9.27 9.26
N PRO A 99 6.70 -10.53 9.06
CA PRO A 99 5.28 -10.84 8.87
C PRO A 99 4.37 -10.37 10.01
N GLU A 100 4.93 -10.16 11.20
CA GLU A 100 4.20 -9.66 12.37
C GLU A 100 3.78 -8.19 12.24
N ALA A 101 4.40 -7.42 11.33
CA ALA A 101 4.03 -6.04 11.04
C ALA A 101 2.68 -5.88 10.29
N TYR A 102 2.09 -6.99 9.83
CA TYR A 102 0.86 -7.02 9.04
C TYR A 102 -0.36 -7.29 9.94
N GLN A 103 -1.17 -6.26 10.18
CA GLN A 103 -2.41 -6.32 10.95
C GLN A 103 -3.60 -6.57 10.01
N GLY A 104 -4.21 -7.76 10.08
CA GLY A 104 -5.30 -8.17 9.20
C GLY A 104 -4.89 -8.45 7.74
N ASP A 105 -5.69 -9.24 7.03
CA ASP A 105 -5.39 -9.64 5.64
C ASP A 105 -5.41 -8.47 4.66
N SER A 106 -6.27 -7.48 4.90
CA SER A 106 -6.33 -6.26 4.09
C SER A 106 -5.04 -5.43 4.11
N SER A 107 -4.19 -5.59 5.13
CA SER A 107 -2.86 -4.97 5.17
C SER A 107 -1.84 -5.67 4.25
N VAL A 108 -2.10 -6.92 3.88
CA VAL A 108 -1.25 -7.76 3.04
C VAL A 108 -1.37 -7.26 1.60
N GLY A 109 -0.40 -6.45 1.21
CA GLY A 109 -0.26 -5.93 -0.16
C GLY A 109 -0.85 -4.56 -0.44
N GLY A 110 -1.39 -3.90 0.59
CA GLY A 110 -1.53 -2.45 0.59
C GLY A 110 -0.27 -1.73 1.09
N SER A 111 0.63 -2.44 1.79
CA SER A 111 1.85 -1.85 2.33
C SER A 111 2.95 -2.88 2.60
N ASN A 112 4.18 -2.59 2.21
CA ASN A 112 5.37 -3.38 2.57
C ASN A 112 5.92 -2.99 3.96
N ARG A 113 5.04 -3.04 4.98
CA ARG A 113 5.30 -2.55 6.34
C ARG A 113 6.56 -3.12 6.98
N GLY A 114 6.83 -4.41 6.80
CA GLY A 114 8.00 -5.03 7.42
C GLY A 114 9.31 -4.51 6.83
N ILE A 115 9.40 -4.44 5.50
CA ILE A 115 10.57 -3.89 4.79
C ILE A 115 10.73 -2.40 5.12
N SER A 116 9.63 -1.65 5.13
CA SER A 116 9.59 -0.25 5.55
C SER A 116 10.14 -0.06 6.98
N ALA A 117 9.67 -0.87 7.93
CA ALA A 117 10.14 -0.84 9.32
C ALA A 117 11.61 -1.25 9.46
N TYR A 118 12.09 -2.19 8.63
CA TYR A 118 13.50 -2.52 8.53
C TYR A 118 14.32 -1.28 8.11
N PHE A 119 13.95 -0.61 7.02
CA PHE A 119 14.67 0.56 6.54
C PHE A 119 14.57 1.76 7.49
N THR A 120 13.43 1.99 8.14
CA THR A 120 13.31 3.03 9.17
C THR A 120 14.31 2.80 10.30
N ARG A 121 14.45 1.56 10.77
CA ARG A 121 15.42 1.22 11.81
C ARG A 121 16.87 1.38 11.34
N GLU A 122 17.20 0.91 10.15
CA GLU A 122 18.55 1.08 9.59
C GLU A 122 18.88 2.58 9.45
N TYR A 123 17.95 3.37 8.91
CA TYR A 123 18.11 4.82 8.70
C TYR A 123 18.27 5.61 10.01
N GLN A 124 17.59 5.18 11.08
CA GLN A 124 17.67 5.82 12.40
C GLN A 124 18.93 5.46 13.18
N LYS A 125 19.50 4.27 12.96
CA LYS A 125 20.62 3.75 13.75
C LYS A 125 21.98 3.90 13.07
N ASN A 126 22.00 4.10 11.76
CA ASN A 126 23.21 4.06 10.96
C ASN A 126 23.45 5.40 10.25
N LYS A 127 24.38 6.22 10.76
CA LYS A 127 24.70 7.53 10.21
C LYS A 127 25.26 7.45 8.80
N CYS A 128 26.13 6.47 8.52
CA CYS A 128 26.71 6.31 7.18
C CYS A 128 25.63 5.96 6.15
N PHE A 129 24.73 5.03 6.47
CA PHE A 129 23.59 4.72 5.61
C PHE A 129 22.66 5.92 5.44
N GLN A 130 22.38 6.65 6.53
CA GLN A 130 21.56 7.85 6.50
C GLN A 130 22.15 8.93 5.57
N ASP A 131 23.45 9.23 5.70
CA ASP A 131 24.10 10.27 4.91
C ASP A 131 24.21 9.84 3.43
N ALA A 132 24.52 8.57 3.16
CA ALA A 132 24.53 8.02 1.80
C ALA A 132 23.12 8.02 1.16
N ALA A 133 22.08 7.72 1.93
CA ALA A 133 20.70 7.77 1.47
C ALA A 133 20.29 9.21 1.10
N LYS A 134 20.62 10.21 1.92
CA LYS A 134 20.35 11.62 1.58
C LYS A 134 21.01 12.00 0.26
N GLY A 135 22.32 11.78 0.14
CA GLY A 135 23.06 12.11 -1.08
C GLY A 135 22.51 11.38 -2.32
N PHE A 136 22.18 10.09 -2.17
CA PHE A 136 21.58 9.30 -3.24
C PHE A 136 20.23 9.85 -3.69
N TYR A 137 19.30 10.09 -2.77
CA TYR A 137 17.95 10.56 -3.13
C TYR A 137 17.93 12.03 -3.58
N ASP A 138 18.88 12.86 -3.14
CA ASP A 138 19.08 14.20 -3.69
C ASP A 138 19.55 14.14 -5.16
N ASP A 139 20.49 13.25 -5.49
CA ASP A 139 20.94 13.03 -6.88
C ASP A 139 19.82 12.43 -7.76
N ILE A 140 18.99 11.54 -7.21
CA ILE A 140 17.79 11.02 -7.88
C ILE A 140 16.83 12.17 -8.20
N ARG A 141 16.49 13.01 -7.20
CA ARG A 141 15.58 14.15 -7.40
C ARG A 141 16.13 15.13 -8.43
N ALA A 142 17.42 15.44 -8.39
CA ALA A 142 18.07 16.32 -9.37
C ALA A 142 17.97 15.76 -10.80
N THR A 143 18.19 14.44 -10.96
CA THR A 143 18.08 13.76 -12.26
C THR A 143 16.65 13.77 -12.78
N LEU A 144 15.67 13.45 -11.92
CA LEU A 144 14.26 13.45 -12.27
C LEU A 144 13.75 14.85 -12.61
N LYS A 145 14.11 15.89 -11.84
CA LYS A 145 13.80 17.29 -12.18
C LYS A 145 14.33 17.65 -13.57
N LYS A 146 15.55 17.24 -13.91
CA LYS A 146 16.12 17.56 -15.21
C LYS A 146 15.30 16.94 -16.35
N ASN A 147 14.83 15.71 -16.18
CA ASN A 147 14.32 14.88 -17.28
C ASN A 147 12.80 14.70 -17.30
N ASN A 148 12.08 14.94 -16.20
CA ASN A 148 10.64 14.73 -16.08
C ASN A 148 9.91 15.99 -15.60
N GLN A 149 8.94 16.44 -16.40
CA GLN A 149 8.12 17.61 -16.05
C GLN A 149 7.31 17.40 -14.77
N CYS A 150 6.78 16.20 -14.53
CA CYS A 150 5.99 15.94 -13.33
C CYS A 150 6.82 16.05 -12.06
N ASP A 151 8.05 15.56 -12.08
CA ASP A 151 8.97 15.70 -10.95
C ASP A 151 9.40 17.16 -10.75
N ARG A 152 9.56 17.97 -11.82
CA ARG A 152 9.81 19.42 -11.69
C ARG A 152 8.67 20.17 -11.01
N GLU A 153 7.45 19.93 -11.46
CA GLU A 153 6.31 20.70 -10.98
C GLU A 153 5.96 20.33 -9.54
N LEU A 154 6.09 19.05 -9.16
CA LEU A 154 5.92 18.59 -7.77
C LEU A 154 6.82 19.33 -6.78
N ASP A 155 8.06 19.63 -7.14
CA ASP A 155 8.97 20.32 -6.24
C ASP A 155 8.66 21.83 -6.11
N LYS A 156 8.11 22.47 -7.14
CA LYS A 156 7.62 23.86 -7.02
C LYS A 156 6.48 23.97 -6.00
N THR A 157 5.67 22.93 -5.85
CA THR A 157 4.57 22.90 -4.87
C THR A 157 5.05 22.88 -3.42
N LYS A 158 6.29 22.44 -3.18
CA LYS A 158 6.88 22.34 -1.84
C LYS A 158 7.61 23.60 -1.42
N GLU A 159 8.22 24.31 -2.36
CA GLU A 159 9.01 25.51 -2.09
C GLU A 159 8.16 26.76 -1.89
N ALA A 160 6.97 26.79 -2.47
CA ALA A 160 6.03 27.88 -2.26
C ALA A 160 4.80 27.37 -1.50
N SER A 161 4.19 28.26 -0.71
CA SER A 161 2.81 28.17 -0.28
C SER A 161 1.86 28.27 -1.48
N VAL A 162 2.14 27.50 -2.55
CA VAL A 162 1.37 27.45 -3.78
C VAL A 162 0.01 26.90 -3.40
N ASN A 163 -1.01 27.62 -3.83
CA ASN A 163 -2.38 27.21 -3.62
C ASN A 163 -2.58 25.85 -4.30
N TRP A 164 -2.69 24.77 -3.52
CA TRP A 164 -2.96 23.42 -4.01
C TRP A 164 -4.18 23.38 -4.96
N LEU A 165 -5.15 24.29 -4.79
CA LEU A 165 -6.27 24.44 -5.73
C LEU A 165 -5.83 24.88 -7.13
N GLU A 166 -4.79 25.69 -7.28
CA GLU A 166 -4.35 26.23 -8.57
C GLU A 166 -3.70 25.14 -9.43
N LEU A 167 -2.93 24.26 -8.82
CA LEU A 167 -2.36 23.08 -9.46
C LEU A 167 -3.43 22.07 -9.89
N MET A 168 -4.47 21.89 -9.06
CA MET A 168 -5.63 21.07 -9.43
C MET A 168 -6.45 21.71 -10.57
N LYS A 169 -6.66 23.03 -10.55
CA LYS A 169 -7.38 23.75 -11.61
C LYS A 169 -6.70 23.66 -12.98
N ASN A 170 -5.38 23.58 -13.01
CA ASN A 170 -4.61 23.46 -14.25
C ASN A 170 -4.50 22.02 -14.77
N GLY A 171 -5.19 21.05 -14.14
CA GLY A 171 -5.19 19.64 -14.55
C GLY A 171 -3.83 18.92 -14.42
N LEU A 172 -2.84 19.59 -13.82
CA LEU A 172 -1.46 19.15 -13.81
C LEU A 172 -1.22 18.01 -12.81
N MET A 173 -1.99 18.00 -11.72
CA MET A 173 -2.00 16.90 -10.75
C MET A 173 -2.60 15.62 -11.33
N ASP A 174 -3.62 15.73 -12.17
CA ASP A 174 -4.26 14.56 -12.77
C ASP A 174 -3.40 14.00 -13.89
N SER A 175 -2.79 14.85 -14.73
CA SER A 175 -1.85 14.40 -15.76
C SER A 175 -0.61 13.72 -15.15
N CYS A 176 -0.12 14.17 -14.00
CA CYS A 176 1.03 13.54 -13.34
C CYS A 176 0.70 12.33 -12.46
N LYS A 177 -0.56 12.13 -12.07
CA LYS A 177 -1.01 10.92 -11.37
C LYS A 177 -1.04 9.70 -12.28
N ASP A 178 -1.43 9.90 -13.55
CA ASP A 178 -1.53 8.83 -14.54
C ASP A 178 -0.20 8.55 -15.27
N ASN A 179 0.86 9.31 -14.96
CA ASN A 179 2.18 9.20 -15.58
C ASN A 179 3.11 8.16 -14.93
N ARG A 180 2.57 7.10 -14.32
CA ARG A 180 3.44 5.97 -13.92
C ARG A 180 4.19 5.44 -15.13
N ALA A 181 5.42 4.95 -14.98
CA ALA A 181 6.10 4.30 -16.08
C ALA A 181 5.25 3.12 -16.59
N LYS A 182 5.00 3.05 -17.90
CA LYS A 182 4.27 1.96 -18.53
C LYS A 182 5.10 0.68 -18.50
N LEU A 183 4.41 -0.46 -18.59
CA LEU A 183 5.05 -1.77 -18.74
C LEU A 183 6.04 -1.84 -19.91
N THR A 184 5.75 -1.10 -20.98
CA THR A 184 6.54 -1.05 -22.22
C THR A 184 7.59 0.06 -22.23
N ASP A 185 7.59 0.96 -21.26
CA ASP A 185 8.62 2.00 -21.18
C ASP A 185 9.96 1.36 -20.80
N GLN A 186 11.09 1.99 -21.15
CA GLN A 186 12.41 1.50 -20.78
C GLN A 186 13.43 2.64 -20.74
N ALA A 187 14.28 2.64 -19.71
CA ALA A 187 15.40 3.57 -19.60
C ALA A 187 16.28 3.47 -20.86
N GLY A 188 16.48 4.60 -21.54
CA GLY A 188 17.35 4.71 -22.71
C GLY A 188 16.61 4.52 -24.03
N VAL A 189 15.29 4.29 -23.99
CA VAL A 189 14.48 3.98 -25.17
C VAL A 189 13.36 5.02 -25.34
N GLY A 190 13.13 5.45 -26.59
CA GLY A 190 12.02 6.34 -26.96
C GLY A 190 12.01 7.64 -26.14
N ASP A 191 10.86 7.93 -25.52
CA ASP A 191 10.65 9.13 -24.70
C ASP A 191 11.42 9.12 -23.38
N LYS A 192 12.13 8.03 -23.08
CA LYS A 192 12.95 7.85 -21.87
C LYS A 192 14.45 7.76 -22.19
N LYS A 193 14.86 8.24 -23.37
CA LYS A 193 16.28 8.28 -23.81
C LYS A 193 17.22 9.06 -22.88
N ASP A 194 16.68 10.00 -22.10
CA ASP A 194 17.45 10.83 -21.18
C ASP A 194 17.87 10.08 -19.89
N TYR A 195 17.29 8.90 -19.65
CA TYR A 195 17.70 7.99 -18.58
C TYR A 195 18.53 6.87 -19.18
N LYS A 196 19.85 6.85 -18.92
CA LYS A 196 20.69 5.72 -19.31
C LYS A 196 20.20 4.42 -18.64
N GLU A 197 20.31 3.28 -19.31
CA GLU A 197 20.16 1.99 -18.65
C GLU A 197 21.06 1.91 -17.40
N GLY A 198 20.49 1.45 -16.28
CA GLY A 198 21.19 1.30 -15.01
C GLY A 198 21.41 2.60 -14.24
N TRP A 199 20.84 3.73 -14.65
CA TRP A 199 21.12 5.03 -14.02
C TRP A 199 20.87 5.08 -12.50
N VAL A 200 19.83 4.38 -12.01
CA VAL A 200 19.54 4.32 -10.56
C VAL A 200 20.63 3.51 -9.85
N LEU A 201 21.06 2.39 -10.43
CA LEU A 201 22.15 1.59 -9.89
C LEU A 201 23.48 2.36 -9.93
N ASP A 202 23.79 3.06 -11.01
CA ASP A 202 25.02 3.85 -11.15
C ASP A 202 25.11 4.91 -10.04
N LEU A 203 24.01 5.63 -9.79
CA LEU A 203 23.93 6.59 -8.69
C LEU A 203 24.05 5.92 -7.31
N ALA A 204 23.35 4.80 -7.09
CA ALA A 204 23.45 4.08 -5.82
C ALA A 204 24.87 3.56 -5.57
N MET A 205 25.54 3.05 -6.60
CA MET A 205 26.93 2.57 -6.53
C MET A 205 27.91 3.69 -6.20
N LYS A 206 27.70 4.90 -6.73
CA LYS A 206 28.48 6.10 -6.35
C LYS A 206 28.37 6.37 -4.85
N HIS A 207 27.16 6.41 -4.29
CA HIS A 207 26.93 6.69 -2.86
C HIS A 207 27.26 5.50 -1.95
N ALA A 208 27.37 4.30 -2.51
CA ALA A 208 27.78 3.08 -1.81
C ALA A 208 29.28 2.76 -1.95
N ASN A 209 30.11 3.68 -2.47
CA ASN A 209 31.54 3.46 -2.70
C ASN A 209 31.83 2.18 -3.52
N GLY A 210 31.00 1.91 -4.53
CA GLY A 210 31.12 0.74 -5.39
C GLY A 210 30.80 -0.61 -4.71
N ASN A 211 30.18 -0.59 -3.53
CA ASN A 211 29.69 -1.77 -2.84
C ASN A 211 28.24 -2.10 -3.27
N PRO A 212 27.99 -3.25 -3.93
CA PRO A 212 26.65 -3.55 -4.45
C PRO A 212 25.60 -3.86 -3.39
N GLU A 213 25.99 -4.43 -2.25
CA GLU A 213 25.08 -4.63 -1.11
C GLU A 213 24.53 -3.30 -0.62
N ALA A 214 25.44 -2.35 -0.35
CA ALA A 214 25.08 -1.02 0.09
C ALA A 214 24.25 -0.27 -0.97
N ALA A 215 24.59 -0.42 -2.26
CA ALA A 215 23.82 0.18 -3.35
C ALA A 215 22.38 -0.35 -3.40
N LEU A 216 22.18 -1.67 -3.32
CA LEU A 216 20.84 -2.26 -3.29
C LEU A 216 20.08 -1.96 -2.01
N GLN A 217 20.77 -1.72 -0.89
CA GLN A 217 20.16 -1.22 0.34
C GLN A 217 19.64 0.22 0.16
N LEU A 218 20.42 1.10 -0.48
CA LEU A 218 19.98 2.47 -0.81
C LEU A 218 18.76 2.46 -1.72
N ILE A 219 18.78 1.64 -2.78
CA ILE A 219 17.66 1.52 -3.73
C ILE A 219 16.43 0.90 -3.05
N GLY A 220 16.63 -0.17 -2.29
CA GLY A 220 15.54 -0.89 -1.61
C GLY A 220 14.74 0.00 -0.68
N MET A 221 15.36 1.02 -0.06
CA MET A 221 14.74 1.93 0.90
C MET A 221 13.48 2.63 0.39
N CYS A 222 13.50 3.18 -0.83
CA CYS A 222 12.31 3.74 -1.47
C CYS A 222 11.80 2.88 -2.63
N GLY A 223 12.56 1.86 -3.04
CA GLY A 223 12.20 1.00 -4.17
C GLY A 223 11.26 -0.14 -3.82
N HIS A 224 11.11 -0.50 -2.54
CA HIS A 224 10.38 -1.72 -2.18
C HIS A 224 8.85 -1.59 -2.32
N ASP A 225 8.31 -0.38 -2.32
CA ASP A 225 6.88 -0.05 -2.44
C ASP A 225 6.80 1.23 -3.29
N ASP A 226 5.61 1.68 -3.66
CA ASP A 226 5.40 2.98 -4.33
C ASP A 226 4.32 3.84 -3.61
N VAL A 227 3.64 3.28 -2.61
CA VAL A 227 2.57 3.92 -1.83
C VAL A 227 2.92 4.00 -0.35
N ALA A 228 3.48 2.94 0.22
CA ALA A 228 3.73 2.83 1.66
C ALA A 228 5.23 2.82 2.00
N GLN A 229 5.89 3.94 1.70
CA GLN A 229 7.29 4.17 2.07
C GLN A 229 7.41 4.39 3.58
N GLY A 230 8.55 4.00 4.16
CA GLY A 230 8.83 4.33 5.56
C GLY A 230 8.90 5.84 5.81
N ALA A 231 8.56 6.25 7.03
CA ALA A 231 8.77 7.62 7.50
C ALA A 231 10.24 7.79 7.89
N TYR A 232 11.06 8.23 6.95
CA TYR A 232 12.50 8.34 7.11
C TYR A 232 12.89 9.70 7.71
N SER A 233 12.55 9.89 8.99
CA SER A 233 12.89 11.12 9.71
C SER A 233 14.28 11.06 10.36
N TYR A 234 14.94 12.21 10.42
CA TYR A 234 16.24 12.37 11.07
C TYR A 234 16.38 13.76 11.69
N TRP A 235 17.24 13.88 12.70
CA TRP A 235 17.62 15.18 13.23
C TRP A 235 18.70 15.83 12.35
N ASP A 236 18.35 16.94 11.72
CA ASP A 236 19.22 17.71 10.85
C ASP A 236 19.82 18.89 11.63
N SER A 237 21.10 18.78 11.94
CA SER A 237 21.89 19.82 12.61
C SER A 237 22.80 20.58 11.64
N SER A 238 22.56 20.48 10.33
CA SER A 238 23.29 21.28 9.33
C SER A 238 23.04 22.78 9.52
N ASP A 239 23.94 23.61 9.01
CA ASP A 239 23.76 25.06 9.09
C ASP A 239 22.53 25.53 8.30
N ALA A 240 22.23 24.87 7.17
CA ALA A 240 21.00 25.11 6.43
C ALA A 240 19.73 24.81 7.27
N ALA A 241 19.74 23.75 8.07
CA ALA A 241 18.64 23.44 8.99
C ALA A 241 18.52 24.47 10.12
N LYS A 242 19.64 24.90 10.70
CA LYS A 242 19.65 25.98 11.70
C LYS A 242 19.13 27.30 11.13
N ASP A 243 19.51 27.63 9.90
CA ASP A 243 19.01 28.82 9.20
C ASP A 243 17.49 28.74 8.95
N LYS A 244 16.98 27.57 8.58
CA LYS A 244 15.53 27.33 8.49
C LYS A 244 14.83 27.55 9.83
N VAL A 245 15.35 27.00 10.93
CA VAL A 245 14.81 27.23 12.29
C VAL A 245 14.84 28.71 12.64
N LYS A 246 15.94 29.41 12.36
CA LYS A 246 16.05 30.86 12.58
C LYS A 246 15.01 31.63 11.79
N ASN A 247 14.80 31.30 10.52
CA ASN A 247 13.78 31.92 9.68
C ASN A 247 12.36 31.65 10.22
N GLN A 248 12.07 30.42 10.68
CA GLN A 248 10.80 30.09 11.34
C GLN A 248 10.59 30.91 12.63
N VAL A 249 11.64 31.09 13.44
CA VAL A 249 11.59 31.96 14.64
C VAL A 249 11.20 33.38 14.24
N GLU A 250 11.80 33.95 13.20
CA GLU A 250 11.47 35.31 12.75
C GLU A 250 10.04 35.41 12.20
N GLN A 251 9.54 34.38 11.49
CA GLN A 251 8.14 34.32 11.06
C GLN A 251 7.17 34.27 12.24
N VAL A 252 7.43 33.43 13.25
CA VAL A 252 6.57 33.32 14.44
C VAL A 252 6.63 34.60 15.29
N LYS A 253 7.80 35.26 15.39
CA LYS A 253 7.93 36.59 16.01
C LYS A 253 7.08 37.63 15.28
N ALA A 254 7.07 37.63 13.95
CA ALA A 254 6.23 38.54 13.17
C ALA A 254 4.73 38.29 13.40
N MET A 255 4.31 37.02 13.45
CA MET A 255 2.93 36.64 13.80
C MET A 255 2.56 37.08 15.22
N LYS A 256 3.45 36.86 16.19
CA LYS A 256 3.26 37.30 17.57
C LYS A 256 3.11 38.82 17.65
N LYS A 257 3.96 39.58 16.96
CA LYS A 257 3.86 41.06 16.91
C LYS A 257 2.48 41.53 16.40
N LYS A 258 1.95 40.89 15.35
CA LYS A 258 0.60 41.18 14.84
C LYS A 258 -0.47 40.80 15.88
N MET A 259 -0.31 39.67 16.56
CA MET A 259 -1.23 39.22 17.60
C MET A 259 -1.23 40.13 18.83
N ASP A 260 -0.06 40.55 19.31
CA ASP A 260 0.10 41.48 20.42
C ASP A 260 -0.55 42.84 20.11
N ALA A 261 -0.47 43.31 18.86
CA ALA A 261 -1.16 44.53 18.42
C ALA A 261 -2.69 44.38 18.48
N LYS A 262 -3.24 43.23 18.03
CA LYS A 262 -4.67 42.92 18.17
C LYS A 262 -5.10 42.81 19.63
N LEU A 263 -4.30 42.13 20.44
CA LEU A 263 -4.53 41.97 21.88
C LEU A 263 -4.58 43.34 22.56
N LYS A 264 -3.61 44.22 22.28
CA LYS A 264 -3.58 45.58 22.81
C LYS A 264 -4.83 46.38 22.41
N ALA A 265 -5.28 46.26 21.16
CA ALA A 265 -6.48 46.93 20.68
C ALA A 265 -7.77 46.39 21.33
N SER A 266 -7.85 45.07 21.56
CA SER A 266 -8.99 44.45 22.28
C SER A 266 -9.00 44.81 23.76
N PHE A 267 -7.82 44.83 24.40
CA PHE A 267 -7.67 45.17 25.81
C PHE A 267 -8.10 46.62 26.10
N ALA A 268 -7.90 47.55 25.16
CA ALA A 268 -8.41 48.92 25.26
C ALA A 268 -9.95 49.00 25.30
N LYS A 269 -10.65 47.91 24.94
CA LYS A 269 -12.11 47.76 24.97
C LYS A 269 -12.57 46.69 25.95
N PHE A 270 -11.70 46.24 26.86
CA PHE A 270 -11.96 45.07 27.70
C PHE A 270 -13.26 45.19 28.51
N ASP A 271 -13.55 46.37 29.07
CA ASP A 271 -14.75 46.61 29.88
C ASP A 271 -16.00 46.97 29.06
N ALA A 272 -15.91 46.99 27.72
CA ALA A 272 -17.03 47.39 26.87
C ALA A 272 -18.15 46.34 26.80
N SER A 273 -17.81 45.05 26.88
CA SER A 273 -18.77 43.93 26.88
C SER A 273 -18.10 42.63 27.29
N ASP A 274 -18.88 41.62 27.68
CA ASP A 274 -18.35 40.27 27.94
C ASP A 274 -17.76 39.62 26.68
N GLU A 275 -18.25 39.98 25.49
CA GLU A 275 -17.68 39.55 24.21
C GLU A 275 -16.25 40.08 24.03
N GLU A 276 -15.98 41.35 24.34
CA GLU A 276 -14.62 41.91 24.25
C GLU A 276 -13.69 41.32 25.32
N LYS A 277 -14.20 40.96 26.51
CA LYS A 277 -13.43 40.19 27.51
C LYS A 277 -13.03 38.82 26.97
N GLN A 278 -13.98 38.07 26.42
CA GLN A 278 -13.74 36.75 25.85
C GLN A 278 -12.75 36.81 24.69
N LYS A 279 -12.90 37.78 23.80
CA LYS A 279 -11.99 38.03 22.67
C LYS A 279 -10.58 38.38 23.15
N THR A 280 -10.44 39.27 24.13
CA THR A 280 -9.15 39.61 24.74
C THR A 280 -8.48 38.37 25.35
N TYR A 281 -9.25 37.54 26.05
CA TYR A 281 -8.76 36.28 26.61
C TYR A 281 -8.24 35.32 25.52
N ILE A 282 -9.01 35.11 24.45
CA ILE A 282 -8.61 34.26 23.31
C ILE A 282 -7.32 34.78 22.66
N LEU A 283 -7.24 36.09 22.41
CA LEU A 283 -6.04 36.71 21.84
C LEU A 283 -4.82 36.55 22.77
N GLY A 284 -5.02 36.64 24.10
CA GLY A 284 -4.00 36.39 25.10
C GLY A 284 -3.48 34.95 25.07
N GLN A 285 -4.38 33.96 24.97
CA GLN A 285 -4.00 32.56 24.80
C GLN A 285 -3.21 32.33 23.51
N GLN A 286 -3.65 32.93 22.39
CA GLN A 286 -2.95 32.84 21.11
C GLN A 286 -1.55 33.46 21.16
N ALA A 287 -1.40 34.64 21.78
CA ALA A 287 -0.10 35.30 21.95
C ALA A 287 0.86 34.47 22.84
N SER A 288 0.35 33.88 23.92
CA SER A 288 1.09 32.98 24.81
C SER A 288 1.55 31.70 24.09
N TYR A 289 0.68 31.12 23.26
CA TYR A 289 1.00 29.97 22.42
C TYR A 289 2.12 30.29 21.42
N LEU A 290 2.06 31.43 20.74
CA LEU A 290 3.13 31.88 19.83
C LEU A 290 4.45 32.12 20.57
N ASN A 291 4.41 32.67 21.79
CA ASN A 291 5.60 32.81 22.63
C ASN A 291 6.24 31.47 22.97
N SER A 292 5.42 30.47 23.34
CA SER A 292 5.86 29.11 23.63
C SER A 292 6.50 28.46 22.39
N GLN A 293 5.94 28.67 21.20
CA GLN A 293 6.55 28.21 19.94
C GLN A 293 7.90 28.87 19.67
N ILE A 294 8.04 30.19 19.91
CA ILE A 294 9.33 30.89 19.75
C ILE A 294 10.38 30.27 20.67
N GLN A 295 10.06 30.08 21.95
CA GLN A 295 10.98 29.47 22.91
C GLN A 295 11.35 28.04 22.51
N ALA A 296 10.37 27.24 22.09
CA ALA A 296 10.60 25.89 21.60
C ALA A 296 11.56 25.89 20.39
N LEU A 297 11.29 26.70 19.36
CA LEU A 297 12.14 26.82 18.17
C LEU A 297 13.54 27.35 18.49
N GLN A 298 13.68 28.34 19.37
CA GLN A 298 14.98 28.88 19.77
C GLN A 298 15.84 27.87 20.54
N SER A 299 15.21 26.93 21.25
CA SER A 299 15.92 25.85 21.94
C SER A 299 16.41 24.74 20.99
N GLN A 300 15.88 24.69 19.76
CA GLN A 300 16.26 23.69 18.78
C GLN A 300 17.62 23.99 18.15
N LYS A 301 18.53 23.02 18.20
CA LYS A 301 19.87 23.09 17.56
C LYS A 301 19.89 22.55 16.12
N GLY A 302 18.71 22.38 15.53
CA GLY A 302 18.46 21.66 14.28
C GLY A 302 16.96 21.43 14.11
N MET A 303 16.56 20.65 13.11
CA MET A 303 15.15 20.32 12.91
C MET A 303 14.97 18.85 12.61
N VAL A 304 13.76 18.33 12.82
CA VAL A 304 13.40 17.02 12.27
C VAL A 304 13.19 17.20 10.77
N SER A 305 14.07 16.61 9.99
CA SER A 305 13.96 16.53 8.53
C SER A 305 13.42 15.16 8.14
N VAL A 306 12.80 15.08 6.97
CA VAL A 306 12.27 13.84 6.41
C VAL A 306 12.94 13.61 5.06
N LEU A 307 13.52 12.43 4.88
CA LEU A 307 13.96 11.99 3.55
C LEU A 307 12.72 11.63 2.74
N GLU A 308 12.59 12.26 1.58
CA GLU A 308 11.46 12.06 0.70
C GLU A 308 11.80 11.06 -0.40
N CYS A 309 11.02 9.98 -0.47
CA CYS A 309 11.12 9.03 -1.56
C CYS A 309 10.56 9.57 -2.87
N PRO A 310 11.04 9.07 -4.02
CA PRO A 310 10.42 9.34 -5.32
C PRO A 310 8.95 8.93 -5.31
N ALA A 311 8.10 9.79 -5.89
CA ALA A 311 6.67 9.54 -5.99
C ALA A 311 6.37 8.33 -6.90
N GLN A 312 5.20 7.71 -6.73
CA GLN A 312 4.77 6.54 -7.52
C GLN A 312 4.84 6.71 -9.04
N SER A 313 4.68 7.94 -9.55
CA SER A 313 4.73 8.27 -10.97
C SER A 313 6.12 8.65 -11.46
N SER A 314 7.13 8.56 -10.59
CA SER A 314 8.49 8.89 -10.92
C SER A 314 9.13 7.86 -11.86
N ASP A 315 9.95 8.33 -12.80
CA ASP A 315 10.81 7.49 -13.63
C ASP A 315 11.91 6.78 -12.83
N PHE A 316 12.01 7.03 -11.52
CA PHE A 316 12.76 6.18 -10.60
C PHE A 316 12.34 4.71 -10.74
N TYR A 317 11.06 4.41 -10.97
CA TYR A 317 10.54 3.05 -11.13
C TYR A 317 10.45 2.57 -12.60
N LEU A 318 11.22 3.19 -13.50
CA LEU A 318 11.24 2.82 -14.91
C LEU A 318 11.91 1.45 -15.13
N PRO A 319 11.44 0.61 -16.09
CA PRO A 319 12.15 -0.60 -16.49
C PRO A 319 13.55 -0.26 -17.00
N GLY A 320 14.55 -1.06 -16.66
CA GLY A 320 15.95 -0.80 -17.04
C GLY A 320 16.70 0.19 -16.14
N SER A 321 16.05 0.87 -15.19
CA SER A 321 16.71 1.76 -14.22
C SER A 321 17.73 1.05 -13.31
N LEU A 322 17.52 -0.23 -13.00
CA LEU A 322 18.53 -1.08 -12.34
C LEU A 322 19.53 -1.66 -13.34
N SER A 323 19.00 -2.31 -14.38
CA SER A 323 19.71 -2.91 -15.51
C SER A 323 18.65 -3.50 -16.45
N ALA A 324 18.93 -3.64 -17.74
CA ALA A 324 18.09 -4.41 -18.66
C ALA A 324 17.96 -5.88 -18.24
N SER A 325 18.95 -6.42 -17.50
CA SER A 325 18.89 -7.79 -16.96
C SER A 325 17.96 -7.96 -15.75
N ALA A 326 17.51 -6.86 -15.14
CA ALA A 326 16.53 -6.86 -14.06
C ALA A 326 15.09 -6.67 -14.56
N ASP A 327 14.85 -6.88 -15.86
CA ASP A 327 13.55 -6.71 -16.50
C ASP A 327 12.81 -8.06 -16.63
N ILE A 328 11.48 -8.02 -16.69
CA ILE A 328 10.67 -9.18 -17.03
C ILE A 328 10.78 -9.50 -18.53
N PRO A 329 10.63 -10.77 -18.95
CA PRO A 329 10.74 -11.14 -20.35
C PRO A 329 9.76 -10.39 -21.26
N LYS A 330 10.22 -9.94 -22.44
CA LYS A 330 9.37 -9.27 -23.43
C LYS A 330 8.12 -10.07 -23.79
N ALA A 331 8.25 -11.39 -23.97
CA ALA A 331 7.12 -12.26 -24.27
C ALA A 331 6.02 -12.20 -23.19
N LEU A 332 6.40 -12.03 -21.91
CA LEU A 332 5.44 -11.84 -20.83
C LEU A 332 4.82 -10.44 -20.87
N LYS A 333 5.58 -9.39 -21.19
CA LYS A 333 5.02 -8.04 -21.40
C LYS A 333 3.98 -8.05 -22.52
N ASP A 334 4.32 -8.66 -23.65
CA ASP A 334 3.42 -8.80 -24.81
C ASP A 334 2.14 -9.57 -24.42
N LYS A 335 2.29 -10.65 -23.64
CA LYS A 335 1.14 -11.41 -23.09
C LYS A 335 0.27 -10.55 -22.17
N ILE A 336 0.88 -9.80 -21.25
CA ILE A 336 0.16 -8.90 -20.33
C ILE A 336 -0.66 -7.88 -21.11
N MET A 337 -0.04 -7.22 -22.09
CA MET A 337 -0.72 -6.26 -22.95
C MET A 337 -1.89 -6.92 -23.67
N SER A 338 -1.69 -8.09 -24.30
CA SER A 338 -2.75 -8.77 -25.06
C SER A 338 -3.95 -9.21 -24.22
N VAL A 339 -3.76 -9.44 -22.91
CA VAL A 339 -4.82 -9.93 -22.01
C VAL A 339 -5.49 -8.81 -21.23
N GLN A 340 -4.73 -7.84 -20.71
CA GLN A 340 -5.27 -6.77 -19.87
C GLN A 340 -5.70 -5.53 -20.67
N ASP A 341 -5.13 -5.35 -21.86
CA ASP A 341 -5.38 -4.23 -22.77
C ASP A 341 -5.44 -4.68 -24.24
N PRO A 342 -6.40 -5.54 -24.61
CA PRO A 342 -6.50 -6.08 -25.97
C PRO A 342 -6.70 -4.99 -27.04
N GLU A 343 -7.26 -3.84 -26.67
CA GLU A 343 -7.53 -2.70 -27.55
C GLU A 343 -6.35 -1.72 -27.64
N LYS A 344 -5.31 -1.90 -26.80
CA LYS A 344 -4.12 -1.03 -26.71
C LYS A 344 -4.44 0.42 -26.28
N GLU A 345 -5.52 0.60 -25.55
CA GLU A 345 -5.99 1.92 -25.10
C GLU A 345 -5.58 2.23 -23.66
N LYS A 346 -5.25 1.19 -22.87
CA LYS A 346 -5.03 1.32 -21.43
C LYS A 346 -3.58 1.56 -21.08
N HIS A 347 -3.40 2.43 -20.09
CA HIS A 347 -2.14 2.54 -19.38
C HIS A 347 -1.95 1.35 -18.43
N ILE A 348 -1.08 0.39 -18.79
CA ILE A 348 -0.65 -0.67 -17.87
C ILE A 348 0.63 -0.22 -17.15
N PRO A 349 0.58 0.08 -15.84
CA PRO A 349 1.76 0.54 -15.09
C PRO A 349 2.77 -0.60 -14.94
N GLY A 350 4.07 -0.32 -15.03
CA GLY A 350 5.11 -1.35 -14.97
C GLY A 350 5.28 -2.04 -13.61
N LYS A 351 4.91 -1.38 -12.49
CA LYS A 351 5.03 -1.88 -11.09
C LYS A 351 6.45 -2.36 -10.68
N TYR A 352 7.52 -1.71 -11.14
CA TYR A 352 8.91 -2.19 -10.91
C TYR A 352 9.41 -2.06 -9.47
N TYR A 353 8.63 -1.47 -8.56
CA TYR A 353 8.93 -1.55 -7.13
C TYR A 353 9.06 -3.02 -6.65
N HIS A 354 8.32 -3.97 -7.26
CA HIS A 354 8.49 -5.40 -6.99
C HIS A 354 9.88 -5.92 -7.36
N VAL A 355 10.46 -5.44 -8.47
CA VAL A 355 11.82 -5.78 -8.91
C VAL A 355 12.84 -5.24 -7.90
N TYR A 356 12.65 -4.01 -7.41
CA TYR A 356 13.63 -3.33 -6.57
C TYR A 356 13.66 -3.94 -5.17
N GLY A 357 12.48 -4.13 -4.57
CA GLY A 357 12.35 -4.86 -3.31
C GLY A 357 12.94 -6.27 -3.39
N SER A 358 12.70 -6.99 -4.49
CA SER A 358 13.21 -8.35 -4.68
C SER A 358 14.71 -8.40 -4.95
N ALA A 359 15.28 -7.40 -5.63
CA ALA A 359 16.72 -7.28 -5.81
C ALA A 359 17.44 -7.08 -4.48
N PHE A 360 16.91 -6.18 -3.64
CA PHE A 360 17.40 -5.99 -2.28
C PHE A 360 17.33 -7.28 -1.45
N LEU A 361 16.17 -7.95 -1.42
CA LEU A 361 15.97 -9.19 -0.65
C LEU A 361 16.85 -10.34 -1.16
N GLY A 362 16.99 -10.49 -2.48
CA GLY A 362 17.86 -11.48 -3.11
C GLY A 362 19.33 -11.28 -2.72
N CYS A 363 19.80 -10.03 -2.76
CA CYS A 363 21.14 -9.66 -2.31
C CYS A 363 21.37 -9.99 -0.82
N LYS A 364 20.45 -9.58 0.07
CA LYS A 364 20.53 -9.83 1.51
C LYS A 364 20.59 -11.33 1.87
N MET A 365 19.85 -12.17 1.16
CA MET A 365 19.92 -13.62 1.38
C MET A 365 21.29 -14.19 0.97
N VAL A 366 21.86 -13.73 -0.15
CA VAL A 366 23.17 -14.19 -0.64
C VAL A 366 24.32 -13.74 0.25
N GLU A 367 24.24 -12.54 0.81
CA GLU A 367 25.18 -12.05 1.83
C GLU A 367 25.21 -12.96 3.06
N LYS A 368 24.07 -13.55 3.43
CA LYS A 368 23.96 -14.54 4.51
C LYS A 368 24.32 -15.96 4.08
N GLY A 369 25.01 -16.08 2.94
CA GLY A 369 25.59 -17.32 2.44
C GLY A 369 24.69 -18.13 1.51
N MET A 370 23.41 -17.76 1.34
CA MET A 370 22.50 -18.48 0.46
C MET A 370 23.01 -18.48 -0.99
N SER A 371 22.78 -19.57 -1.74
CA SER A 371 23.12 -19.58 -3.18
C SER A 371 22.18 -18.65 -3.96
N PRO A 372 22.64 -18.00 -5.04
CA PRO A 372 21.78 -17.14 -5.85
C PRO A 372 20.50 -17.83 -6.36
N GLU A 373 20.60 -19.07 -6.81
CA GLU A 373 19.47 -19.85 -7.33
C GLU A 373 18.44 -20.14 -6.24
N THR A 374 18.91 -20.38 -5.01
CA THR A 374 18.04 -20.62 -3.85
C THR A 374 17.34 -19.33 -3.44
N ALA A 375 18.05 -18.19 -3.42
CA ALA A 375 17.47 -16.88 -3.13
C ALA A 375 16.37 -16.51 -4.13
N VAL A 376 16.60 -16.75 -5.42
CA VAL A 376 15.60 -16.56 -6.49
C VAL A 376 14.38 -17.46 -6.26
N THR A 377 14.61 -18.73 -5.92
CA THR A 377 13.52 -19.68 -5.65
C THR A 377 12.66 -19.23 -4.47
N VAL A 378 13.28 -18.76 -3.38
CA VAL A 378 12.55 -18.21 -2.22
C VAL A 378 11.70 -17.01 -2.62
N GLN A 379 12.24 -16.06 -3.40
CA GLN A 379 11.48 -14.90 -3.87
C GLN A 379 10.31 -15.27 -4.78
N LYS A 380 10.50 -16.22 -5.70
CA LYS A 380 9.40 -16.72 -6.54
C LYS A 380 8.27 -17.29 -5.69
N GLN A 381 8.57 -18.16 -4.73
CA GLN A 381 7.54 -18.77 -3.90
C GLN A 381 6.88 -17.75 -2.97
N ALA A 382 7.63 -16.79 -2.42
CA ALA A 382 7.07 -15.70 -1.64
C ALA A 382 6.09 -14.86 -2.47
N ALA A 383 6.45 -14.53 -3.73
CA ALA A 383 5.59 -13.81 -4.65
C ALA A 383 4.29 -14.58 -4.95
N ARG A 384 4.40 -15.90 -5.19
CA ARG A 384 3.24 -16.78 -5.40
C ARG A 384 2.31 -16.80 -4.18
N LEU A 385 2.86 -17.03 -2.99
CA LEU A 385 2.09 -17.07 -1.75
C LEU A 385 1.39 -15.73 -1.49
N TYR A 386 2.14 -14.63 -1.56
CA TYR A 386 1.63 -13.28 -1.39
C TYR A 386 0.48 -13.00 -2.37
N ARG A 387 0.69 -13.30 -3.65
CA ARG A 387 -0.33 -13.06 -4.67
C ARG A 387 -1.56 -13.93 -4.47
N GLY A 388 -1.34 -15.19 -4.09
CA GLY A 388 -2.37 -16.14 -3.73
C GLY A 388 -3.27 -15.67 -2.60
N ILE A 389 -2.69 -15.17 -1.50
CA ILE A 389 -3.44 -14.60 -0.37
C ILE A 389 -4.32 -13.45 -0.86
N ARG A 390 -3.75 -12.50 -1.61
CA ARG A 390 -4.49 -11.33 -2.11
C ARG A 390 -5.62 -11.69 -3.07
N MET A 391 -5.37 -12.63 -3.98
CA MET A 391 -6.39 -13.09 -4.93
C MET A 391 -7.53 -13.80 -4.22
N CYS A 392 -7.22 -14.63 -3.23
CA CYS A 392 -8.24 -15.27 -2.41
C CYS A 392 -9.09 -14.28 -1.65
N GLU A 393 -8.47 -13.32 -0.96
CA GLU A 393 -9.23 -12.31 -0.23
C GLU A 393 -10.13 -11.49 -1.18
N ALA A 394 -9.58 -11.06 -2.31
CA ALA A 394 -10.32 -10.30 -3.31
C ALA A 394 -11.49 -11.11 -3.90
N ASN A 395 -11.24 -12.35 -4.32
CA ASN A 395 -12.26 -13.20 -4.94
C ASN A 395 -13.34 -13.61 -3.94
N ASN A 396 -12.97 -14.02 -2.73
CA ASN A 396 -13.94 -14.37 -1.68
C ASN A 396 -14.81 -13.16 -1.29
N ARG A 397 -14.24 -11.96 -1.27
CA ARG A 397 -15.00 -10.72 -1.07
C ARG A 397 -15.98 -10.49 -2.22
N LYS A 398 -15.54 -10.63 -3.48
CA LYS A 398 -16.41 -10.46 -4.65
C LYS A 398 -17.56 -11.46 -4.67
N ILE A 399 -17.31 -12.72 -4.33
CA ILE A 399 -18.36 -13.75 -4.23
C ILE A 399 -19.38 -13.35 -3.15
N LYS A 400 -18.92 -13.04 -1.93
CA LYS A 400 -19.81 -12.63 -0.82
C LYS A 400 -20.59 -11.36 -1.13
N ASP A 401 -19.94 -10.37 -1.74
CA ASP A 401 -20.61 -9.12 -2.11
C ASP A 401 -21.67 -9.39 -3.18
N SER A 402 -21.38 -10.24 -4.18
CA SER A 402 -22.37 -10.66 -5.17
C SER A 402 -23.55 -11.37 -4.51
N GLU A 403 -23.32 -12.33 -3.62
CA GLU A 403 -24.39 -13.02 -2.88
C GLU A 403 -25.26 -12.04 -2.06
N GLN A 404 -24.62 -11.07 -1.40
CA GLN A 404 -25.30 -10.04 -0.64
C GLN A 404 -26.15 -9.14 -1.55
N ILE A 405 -25.63 -8.74 -2.72
CA ILE A 405 -26.37 -7.95 -3.70
C ILE A 405 -27.59 -8.72 -4.20
N ALA A 406 -27.43 -9.99 -4.55
CA ALA A 406 -28.55 -10.85 -4.98
C ALA A 406 -29.65 -10.87 -3.92
N LYS A 407 -29.26 -11.10 -2.66
CA LYS A 407 -30.17 -11.09 -1.52
C LYS A 407 -30.85 -9.74 -1.32
N SER A 408 -30.10 -8.65 -1.37
CA SER A 408 -30.62 -7.27 -1.23
C SER A 408 -31.58 -6.89 -2.35
N LEU A 409 -31.36 -7.41 -3.56
CA LEU A 409 -32.24 -7.21 -4.68
C LEU A 409 -33.42 -8.18 -4.71
N GLY A 410 -33.46 -9.21 -3.87
CA GLY A 410 -34.44 -10.29 -3.95
C GLY A 410 -34.36 -11.01 -5.29
N VAL A 411 -33.14 -11.29 -5.75
CA VAL A 411 -32.86 -12.07 -6.96
C VAL A 411 -32.32 -13.43 -6.49
N SER A 412 -33.01 -14.50 -6.88
CA SER A 412 -32.63 -15.87 -6.48
C SER A 412 -31.41 -16.38 -7.24
N ASP A 413 -31.12 -15.80 -8.41
CA ASP A 413 -30.01 -16.19 -9.25
C ASP A 413 -29.21 -14.97 -9.74
N LEU A 414 -27.95 -14.87 -9.33
CA LEU A 414 -27.00 -13.88 -9.82
C LEU A 414 -26.81 -13.92 -11.34
N ASN A 415 -27.20 -15.02 -11.95
CA ASN A 415 -27.16 -15.21 -13.40
C ASN A 415 -28.15 -14.33 -14.16
N ASP A 416 -29.16 -13.76 -13.48
CA ASP A 416 -30.09 -12.83 -14.11
C ASP A 416 -29.54 -11.39 -14.11
N THR A 417 -28.47 -11.19 -14.89
CA THR A 417 -27.79 -9.89 -15.03
C THR A 417 -28.76 -8.79 -15.47
N LYS A 418 -29.76 -9.12 -16.29
CA LYS A 418 -30.78 -8.17 -16.73
C LYS A 418 -31.65 -7.72 -15.57
N THR A 419 -32.15 -8.64 -14.74
CA THR A 419 -32.92 -8.27 -13.54
C THR A 419 -32.08 -7.49 -12.55
N ILE A 420 -30.78 -7.82 -12.38
CA ILE A 420 -29.87 -7.00 -11.56
C ILE A 420 -29.76 -5.59 -12.13
N GLN A 421 -29.50 -5.44 -13.43
CA GLN A 421 -29.41 -4.15 -14.11
C GLN A 421 -30.69 -3.34 -13.93
N ASP A 422 -31.86 -3.94 -14.18
CA ASP A 422 -33.16 -3.26 -14.07
C ASP A 422 -33.43 -2.79 -12.63
N LYS A 423 -33.11 -3.62 -11.63
CA LYS A 423 -33.29 -3.26 -10.22
C LYS A 423 -32.31 -2.18 -9.75
N VAL A 424 -31.03 -2.27 -10.13
CA VAL A 424 -30.03 -1.25 -9.78
C VAL A 424 -30.34 0.07 -10.49
N LEU A 425 -30.69 0.05 -11.78
CA LEU A 425 -31.10 1.23 -12.54
C LEU A 425 -32.33 1.90 -11.93
N LYS A 426 -33.29 1.12 -11.43
CA LYS A 426 -34.44 1.65 -10.72
C LYS A 426 -34.01 2.39 -9.45
N VAL A 427 -33.17 1.78 -8.60
CA VAL A 427 -32.67 2.43 -7.38
C VAL A 427 -31.90 3.71 -7.69
N TRP A 428 -31.07 3.70 -8.74
CA TRP A 428 -30.32 4.88 -9.19
C TRP A 428 -31.24 5.98 -9.72
N THR A 429 -32.24 5.64 -10.52
CA THR A 429 -33.25 6.60 -11.02
C THR A 429 -34.08 7.17 -9.88
N ASP A 430 -34.46 6.34 -8.90
CA ASP A 430 -35.20 6.78 -7.72
C ASP A 430 -34.37 7.73 -6.84
N GLU A 431 -33.04 7.57 -6.80
CA GLU A 431 -32.14 8.53 -6.12
C GLU A 431 -32.08 9.87 -6.85
N LEU A 432 -31.92 9.86 -8.18
CA LEU A 432 -31.93 11.06 -9.01
C LEU A 432 -33.27 11.81 -8.97
N ASP A 433 -34.39 11.08 -8.86
CA ASP A 433 -35.73 11.64 -8.72
C ASP A 433 -36.04 12.11 -7.28
N GLY A 434 -35.11 11.95 -6.32
CA GLY A 434 -35.31 12.32 -4.92
C GLY A 434 -36.22 11.39 -4.11
N LYS A 435 -36.58 10.22 -4.65
CA LYS A 435 -37.37 9.18 -3.97
C LYS A 435 -36.53 8.34 -3.01
N VAL A 436 -35.23 8.20 -3.29
CA VAL A 436 -34.23 7.62 -2.38
C VAL A 436 -33.32 8.75 -1.93
N ASP A 437 -33.35 9.08 -0.63
CA ASP A 437 -32.53 10.14 -0.06
C ASP A 437 -31.37 9.52 0.72
N CYS A 438 -30.20 9.42 0.09
CA CYS A 438 -29.00 8.86 0.72
C CYS A 438 -28.40 9.71 1.85
N SER A 439 -29.07 10.78 2.29
CA SER A 439 -28.76 11.46 3.55
C SER A 439 -29.55 10.90 4.74
N LYS A 440 -30.59 10.08 4.50
CA LYS A 440 -31.38 9.41 5.54
C LYS A 440 -30.73 8.12 5.99
N PHE A 441 -30.73 7.88 7.30
CA PHE A 441 -30.08 6.75 7.95
C PHE A 441 -31.04 5.61 8.31
N ASP A 442 -32.20 5.50 7.65
CA ASP A 442 -33.06 4.33 7.86
C ASP A 442 -32.49 3.10 7.13
N LYS A 443 -32.82 1.91 7.65
CA LYS A 443 -32.23 0.64 7.21
C LYS A 443 -32.47 0.35 5.72
N GLU A 444 -33.66 0.66 5.21
CA GLU A 444 -34.04 0.35 3.82
C GLU A 444 -33.34 1.30 2.84
N THR A 445 -33.34 2.61 3.14
CA THR A 445 -32.63 3.62 2.35
C THR A 445 -31.12 3.34 2.34
N MET A 446 -30.54 3.00 3.50
CA MET A 446 -29.12 2.65 3.58
C MET A 446 -28.77 1.42 2.74
N GLN A 447 -29.64 0.40 2.67
CA GLN A 447 -29.43 -0.75 1.79
C GLN A 447 -29.41 -0.35 0.30
N LYS A 448 -30.36 0.48 -0.13
CA LYS A 448 -30.43 1.01 -1.50
C LYS A 448 -29.22 1.88 -1.84
N CYS A 449 -28.82 2.76 -0.92
CA CYS A 449 -27.65 3.61 -1.12
C CYS A 449 -26.35 2.83 -1.13
N ASN A 450 -26.20 1.81 -0.27
CA ASN A 450 -25.04 0.92 -0.28
C ASN A 450 -24.89 0.22 -1.63
N LEU A 451 -25.98 -0.17 -2.28
CA LEU A 451 -25.97 -0.72 -3.63
C LEU A 451 -25.34 0.27 -4.62
N LEU A 452 -25.77 1.54 -4.61
CA LEU A 452 -25.23 2.58 -5.49
C LEU A 452 -23.74 2.83 -5.25
N TYR A 453 -23.30 2.76 -3.99
CA TYR A 453 -21.89 2.86 -3.62
C TYR A 453 -21.08 1.64 -4.09
N GLN A 454 -21.59 0.43 -3.93
CA GLN A 454 -20.92 -0.81 -4.34
C GLN A 454 -20.65 -0.85 -5.84
N PHE A 455 -21.60 -0.39 -6.66
CA PHE A 455 -21.42 -0.27 -8.11
C PHE A 455 -20.67 1.01 -8.53
N ASN A 456 -20.32 1.90 -7.58
CA ASN A 456 -19.68 3.18 -7.84
C ASN A 456 -20.48 4.06 -8.84
N ILE A 457 -21.80 4.11 -8.68
CA ILE A 457 -22.72 4.87 -9.57
C ILE A 457 -23.36 6.08 -8.88
N LYS A 458 -23.14 6.27 -7.58
CA LYS A 458 -23.63 7.46 -6.87
C LYS A 458 -23.03 8.74 -7.48
N GLY A 459 -23.89 9.72 -7.76
CA GLY A 459 -23.49 11.01 -8.32
C GLY A 459 -23.39 11.04 -9.85
N LEU A 460 -23.59 9.90 -10.53
CA LEU A 460 -23.74 9.89 -11.99
C LEU A 460 -25.09 10.48 -12.39
N LYS A 461 -25.08 11.24 -13.49
CA LYS A 461 -26.22 11.96 -14.05
C LYS A 461 -27.07 11.07 -14.95
N LYS A 462 -28.33 11.48 -15.18
CA LYS A 462 -29.31 10.69 -15.95
C LYS A 462 -28.87 10.33 -17.37
N ASP A 463 -28.10 11.20 -18.02
CA ASP A 463 -27.50 11.00 -19.35
C ASP A 463 -26.32 10.01 -19.35
N GLU A 464 -25.80 9.63 -18.18
CA GLU A 464 -24.71 8.65 -18.00
C GLU A 464 -25.22 7.21 -17.83
N LYS A 465 -26.44 6.91 -18.29
CA LYS A 465 -27.07 5.57 -18.17
C LYS A 465 -26.19 4.43 -18.70
N GLU A 466 -25.50 4.66 -19.82
CA GLU A 466 -24.61 3.65 -20.41
C GLU A 466 -23.41 3.35 -19.51
N ILE A 467 -22.84 4.39 -18.88
CA ILE A 467 -21.75 4.24 -17.90
C ILE A 467 -22.23 3.44 -16.68
N VAL A 468 -23.46 3.68 -16.23
CA VAL A 468 -24.10 2.91 -15.14
C VAL A 468 -24.24 1.44 -15.51
N LEU A 469 -24.73 1.13 -16.72
CA LEU A 469 -24.85 -0.24 -17.22
C LEU A 469 -23.50 -0.94 -17.31
N GLN A 470 -22.48 -0.27 -17.83
CA GLN A 470 -21.11 -0.79 -17.91
C GLN A 470 -20.51 -1.07 -16.53
N LYS A 471 -20.76 -0.20 -15.54
CA LYS A 471 -20.32 -0.41 -14.16
C LYS A 471 -21.01 -1.60 -13.50
N ILE A 472 -22.31 -1.78 -13.75
CA ILE A 472 -23.07 -2.95 -13.26
C ILE A 472 -22.53 -4.23 -13.89
N GLU A 473 -22.40 -4.27 -15.21
CA GLU A 473 -21.89 -5.43 -15.94
C GLU A 473 -20.45 -5.76 -15.51
N GLY A 474 -19.59 -4.75 -15.40
CA GLY A 474 -18.21 -4.92 -14.95
C GLY A 474 -18.11 -5.45 -13.52
N TYR A 475 -19.02 -5.09 -12.64
CA TYR A 475 -19.08 -5.61 -11.28
C TYR A 475 -19.58 -7.06 -11.24
N VAL A 476 -20.68 -7.38 -11.93
CA VAL A 476 -21.22 -8.76 -12.02
C VAL A 476 -20.17 -9.69 -12.64
N GLY A 477 -19.52 -9.27 -13.73
CA GLY A 477 -18.46 -10.04 -14.37
C GLY A 477 -17.23 -10.29 -13.47
N GLN A 478 -16.95 -9.41 -12.50
CA GLN A 478 -15.92 -9.67 -11.48
C GLN A 478 -16.34 -10.78 -10.51
N GLY A 479 -17.61 -10.81 -10.09
CA GLY A 479 -18.16 -11.88 -9.27
C GLY A 479 -18.10 -13.24 -9.98
N ASP A 480 -18.50 -13.25 -11.26
CA ASP A 480 -18.43 -14.43 -12.12
C ASP A 480 -17.00 -14.96 -12.27
N ALA A 481 -16.05 -14.06 -12.55
CA ALA A 481 -14.64 -14.43 -12.67
C ALA A 481 -14.07 -14.93 -11.34
N ALA A 482 -14.45 -14.33 -10.22
CA ALA A 482 -14.05 -14.77 -8.89
C ALA A 482 -14.60 -16.19 -8.59
N GLN A 483 -15.85 -16.47 -8.96
CA GLN A 483 -16.45 -17.79 -8.83
C GLN A 483 -15.72 -18.83 -9.69
N LEU A 484 -15.49 -18.54 -10.98
CA LEU A 484 -14.72 -19.43 -11.86
C LEU A 484 -13.32 -19.68 -11.31
N TYR A 485 -12.65 -18.64 -10.80
CA TYR A 485 -11.32 -18.79 -10.21
C TYR A 485 -11.35 -19.70 -8.98
N SER A 486 -12.33 -19.52 -8.08
CA SER A 486 -12.51 -20.39 -6.92
C SER A 486 -12.77 -21.85 -7.34
N ASP A 487 -13.55 -22.06 -8.40
CA ASP A 487 -13.91 -23.38 -8.90
C ASP A 487 -12.77 -24.07 -9.68
N TRP A 488 -11.87 -23.31 -10.29
CA TRP A 488 -10.87 -23.83 -11.22
C TRP A 488 -9.46 -23.98 -10.65
N TYR A 489 -9.13 -23.30 -9.56
CA TYR A 489 -7.78 -23.22 -9.03
C TYR A 489 -7.68 -23.87 -7.66
N PHE A 490 -6.53 -24.48 -7.35
CA PHE A 490 -6.32 -24.97 -5.98
C PHE A 490 -6.23 -23.80 -4.99
N GLY A 491 -6.78 -23.96 -3.80
CA GLY A 491 -6.83 -22.94 -2.76
C GLY A 491 -8.24 -22.36 -2.56
N GLY A 492 -8.39 -21.25 -1.85
CA GLY A 492 -9.69 -20.58 -1.66
C GLY A 492 -10.60 -21.17 -0.59
N GLY A 493 -10.48 -22.47 -0.33
CA GLY A 493 -11.19 -23.16 0.75
C GLY A 493 -10.56 -22.97 2.13
N SER A 494 -11.10 -23.68 3.11
CA SER A 494 -10.51 -23.79 4.45
C SER A 494 -10.19 -25.24 4.79
N ILE A 495 -9.08 -25.49 5.49
CA ILE A 495 -8.76 -26.78 6.10
C ILE A 495 -8.58 -26.57 7.60
N ALA A 496 -9.33 -27.32 8.41
CA ALA A 496 -9.33 -27.20 9.87
C ALA A 496 -9.54 -25.74 10.35
N GLY A 497 -10.48 -25.03 9.72
CA GLY A 497 -10.79 -23.63 10.05
C GLY A 497 -9.76 -22.60 9.58
N LYS A 498 -8.72 -23.00 8.84
CA LYS A 498 -7.72 -22.08 8.27
C LYS A 498 -7.94 -21.92 6.77
N ASN A 499 -8.06 -20.67 6.31
CA ASN A 499 -8.18 -20.36 4.89
C ASN A 499 -6.87 -20.69 4.16
N LEU A 500 -6.97 -21.45 3.07
CA LEU A 500 -5.85 -21.72 2.19
C LEU A 500 -5.70 -20.59 1.16
N PRO A 501 -4.49 -20.07 0.96
CA PRO A 501 -4.20 -19.15 -0.13
C PRO A 501 -4.56 -19.76 -1.48
N CYS A 502 -4.95 -18.90 -2.41
CA CYS A 502 -5.22 -19.29 -3.78
C CYS A 502 -3.89 -19.60 -4.48
N SER A 503 -3.91 -20.52 -5.43
CA SER A 503 -2.73 -20.82 -6.25
C SER A 503 -2.93 -20.37 -7.69
N ASP A 504 -1.83 -20.33 -8.45
CA ASP A 504 -1.79 -20.25 -9.91
C ASP A 504 -1.99 -21.63 -10.58
N VAL A 505 -2.25 -22.67 -9.80
CA VAL A 505 -2.40 -24.03 -10.32
C VAL A 505 -3.88 -24.28 -10.67
N ARG A 506 -4.17 -24.12 -11.96
CA ARG A 506 -5.48 -24.43 -12.54
C ARG A 506 -5.65 -25.94 -12.73
N TYR A 507 -6.73 -26.50 -12.19
CA TYR A 507 -7.06 -27.93 -12.29
C TYR A 507 -8.36 -28.21 -13.09
N LYS A 508 -9.17 -27.18 -13.37
CA LYS A 508 -10.36 -27.23 -14.24
C LYS A 508 -10.40 -26.02 -15.18
N GLY A 509 -11.32 -26.02 -16.14
CA GLY A 509 -11.49 -24.92 -17.09
C GLY A 509 -10.73 -25.12 -18.41
N PRO A 510 -10.84 -24.16 -19.35
CA PRO A 510 -10.24 -24.23 -20.68
C PRO A 510 -8.72 -24.03 -20.63
N LYS A 511 -8.00 -24.52 -21.65
CA LYS A 511 -6.56 -24.27 -21.78
C LYS A 511 -6.29 -22.81 -22.19
N ASP A 512 -7.03 -22.31 -23.18
CA ASP A 512 -7.03 -20.91 -23.59
C ASP A 512 -8.23 -20.19 -22.94
N LEU A 513 -7.94 -19.30 -21.99
CA LEU A 513 -8.96 -18.51 -21.30
C LEU A 513 -9.51 -17.36 -22.16
N MET A 514 -8.75 -16.92 -23.18
CA MET A 514 -9.15 -15.83 -24.07
C MET A 514 -10.11 -16.30 -25.15
N ASN A 515 -9.97 -17.56 -25.58
CA ASN A 515 -10.82 -18.24 -26.54
C ASN A 515 -11.30 -19.59 -25.99
N PRO A 516 -12.24 -19.60 -25.02
CA PRO A 516 -12.66 -20.83 -24.36
C PRO A 516 -13.46 -21.72 -25.32
N ASN A 517 -12.84 -22.79 -25.84
CA ASN A 517 -13.45 -23.78 -26.72
C ASN A 517 -13.63 -25.15 -26.05
N GLU A 518 -12.57 -25.71 -25.48
CA GLU A 518 -12.56 -27.01 -24.79
C GLU A 518 -11.74 -26.94 -23.49
N GLY A 519 -12.17 -27.69 -22.47
CA GLY A 519 -11.48 -27.82 -21.18
C GLY A 519 -10.15 -28.57 -21.27
N ILE A 520 -9.31 -28.45 -20.24
CA ILE A 520 -8.06 -29.24 -20.09
C ILE A 520 -8.34 -30.77 -20.12
N LEU A 521 -9.56 -31.19 -19.75
CA LEU A 521 -10.02 -32.59 -19.79
C LEU A 521 -10.98 -32.89 -20.96
N GLY A 522 -10.98 -32.06 -22.01
CA GLY A 522 -11.85 -32.23 -23.18
C GLY A 522 -13.34 -31.94 -22.94
N LYS A 523 -13.70 -31.35 -21.79
CA LYS A 523 -15.06 -30.90 -21.47
C LYS A 523 -15.06 -29.44 -21.04
N LEU A 524 -15.90 -28.61 -21.64
CA LEU A 524 -16.10 -27.23 -21.22
C LEU A 524 -16.76 -27.24 -19.83
N PHE A 525 -16.05 -26.80 -18.79
CA PHE A 525 -16.59 -26.65 -17.44
C PHE A 525 -17.31 -25.29 -17.34
N LYS A 526 -18.43 -25.15 -18.05
CA LYS A 526 -19.32 -23.99 -17.98
C LYS A 526 -20.35 -24.20 -16.86
N PRO A 527 -20.49 -23.26 -15.91
CA PRO A 527 -21.54 -23.35 -14.88
C PRO A 527 -22.93 -23.47 -15.51
N SER A 528 -23.82 -24.24 -14.87
CA SER A 528 -25.20 -24.41 -15.34
C SER A 528 -25.92 -23.06 -15.41
N GLY A 529 -26.71 -22.84 -16.45
CA GLY A 529 -27.46 -21.60 -16.66
C GLY A 529 -26.65 -20.42 -17.23
N TRP A 530 -25.33 -20.56 -17.41
CA TRP A 530 -24.53 -19.49 -18.02
C TRP A 530 -24.63 -19.50 -19.55
N SER A 531 -24.87 -18.31 -20.13
CA SER A 531 -24.70 -18.10 -21.56
C SER A 531 -23.23 -18.23 -21.96
N ASP A 532 -22.97 -18.54 -23.23
CA ASP A 532 -21.60 -18.66 -23.74
C ASP A 532 -20.85 -17.33 -23.64
N GLU A 533 -21.54 -16.21 -23.89
CA GLU A 533 -20.94 -14.88 -23.82
C GLU A 533 -20.52 -14.49 -22.39
N ARG A 534 -21.37 -14.76 -21.40
CA ARG A 534 -21.03 -14.52 -19.99
C ARG A 534 -19.86 -15.39 -19.54
N TYR A 535 -19.90 -16.67 -19.90
CA TYR A 535 -18.80 -17.60 -19.63
C TYR A 535 -17.49 -17.13 -20.26
N LYS A 536 -17.53 -16.68 -21.51
CA LYS A 536 -16.38 -16.12 -22.22
C LYS A 536 -15.82 -14.88 -21.52
N LYS A 537 -16.67 -13.91 -21.17
CA LYS A 537 -16.26 -12.68 -20.43
C LYS A 537 -15.63 -13.01 -19.08
N ALA A 538 -16.24 -13.91 -18.31
CA ALA A 538 -15.71 -14.34 -17.03
C ALA A 538 -14.37 -15.09 -17.17
N SER A 539 -14.25 -15.98 -18.16
CA SER A 539 -12.99 -16.68 -18.49
C SER A 539 -11.88 -15.71 -18.89
N GLN A 540 -12.18 -14.75 -19.77
CA GLN A 540 -11.23 -13.69 -20.15
C GLN A 540 -10.79 -12.87 -18.94
N LYS A 541 -11.71 -12.58 -18.02
CA LYS A 541 -11.37 -11.90 -16.77
C LYS A 541 -10.48 -12.76 -15.85
N VAL A 542 -10.72 -14.06 -15.75
CA VAL A 542 -9.81 -15.02 -15.08
C VAL A 542 -8.42 -15.00 -15.73
N ALA A 543 -8.32 -14.84 -17.06
CA ALA A 543 -7.03 -14.70 -17.75
C ALA A 543 -6.23 -13.50 -17.23
N THR A 544 -6.89 -12.40 -16.87
CA THR A 544 -6.22 -11.24 -16.27
C THR A 544 -5.64 -11.57 -14.89
N TYR A 545 -6.25 -12.49 -14.14
CA TYR A 545 -5.74 -12.94 -12.83
C TYR A 545 -4.50 -13.83 -12.99
N ASP A 546 -4.53 -14.78 -13.94
CA ASP A 546 -3.37 -15.64 -14.28
C ASP A 546 -2.16 -14.80 -14.66
N VAL A 547 -2.38 -13.86 -15.56
CA VAL A 547 -1.33 -12.99 -16.07
C VAL A 547 -0.77 -12.07 -14.98
N ASP A 548 -1.60 -11.54 -14.06
CA ASP A 548 -1.08 -10.74 -12.93
C ASP A 548 -0.28 -11.61 -11.93
N PHE A 549 -0.58 -12.91 -11.84
CA PHE A 549 0.21 -13.88 -11.06
C PHE A 549 1.58 -14.13 -11.70
N GLU A 550 1.60 -14.47 -12.99
CA GLU A 550 2.83 -14.63 -13.77
C GLU A 550 3.68 -13.37 -13.73
N TRP A 551 3.04 -12.20 -13.88
CA TRP A 551 3.70 -10.90 -13.83
C TRP A 551 4.37 -10.65 -12.47
N THR A 552 3.64 -10.81 -11.37
CA THR A 552 4.19 -10.62 -10.01
C THR A 552 5.38 -11.55 -9.77
N VAL A 553 5.25 -12.84 -10.13
CA VAL A 553 6.33 -13.83 -9.96
C VAL A 553 7.56 -13.48 -10.80
N ALA A 554 7.36 -13.07 -12.06
CA ALA A 554 8.45 -12.70 -12.96
C ALA A 554 9.19 -11.45 -12.47
N GLN A 555 8.50 -10.47 -11.89
CA GLN A 555 9.15 -9.29 -11.31
C GLN A 555 10.02 -9.66 -10.11
N HIS A 556 9.51 -10.51 -9.22
CA HIS A 556 10.29 -11.00 -8.08
C HIS A 556 11.48 -11.86 -8.52
N GLU A 557 11.29 -12.71 -9.53
CA GLU A 557 12.36 -13.50 -10.14
C GLU A 557 13.43 -12.60 -10.77
N ALA A 558 13.06 -11.65 -11.62
CA ALA A 558 14.00 -10.76 -12.31
C ALA A 558 14.81 -9.93 -11.31
N GLY A 559 14.13 -9.31 -10.33
CA GLY A 559 14.78 -8.53 -9.29
C GLY A 559 15.74 -9.38 -8.46
N SER A 560 15.26 -10.50 -7.93
CA SER A 560 16.07 -11.38 -7.08
C SER A 560 17.25 -12.02 -7.81
N ALA A 561 17.09 -12.41 -9.08
CA ALA A 561 18.17 -12.94 -9.90
C ALA A 561 19.25 -11.89 -10.13
N PHE A 562 18.85 -10.66 -10.44
CA PHE A 562 19.76 -9.53 -10.58
C PHE A 562 20.52 -9.26 -9.28
N GLY A 563 19.82 -9.04 -8.17
CA GLY A 563 20.43 -8.68 -6.88
C GLY A 563 21.30 -9.80 -6.31
N ALA A 564 20.85 -11.05 -6.38
CA ALA A 564 21.60 -12.21 -5.94
C ALA A 564 22.90 -12.40 -6.72
N LYS A 565 22.85 -12.26 -8.06
CA LYS A 565 24.05 -12.33 -8.91
C LYS A 565 25.02 -11.19 -8.60
N LEU A 566 24.50 -9.97 -8.47
CA LEU A 566 25.31 -8.78 -8.21
C LEU A 566 26.07 -8.90 -6.89
N CYS A 567 25.41 -9.35 -5.83
CA CYS A 567 26.02 -9.47 -4.49
C CYS A 567 26.85 -10.75 -4.30
N ALA A 568 26.56 -11.83 -5.03
CA ALA A 568 27.43 -13.00 -5.05
C ALA A 568 28.86 -12.67 -5.51
N ASN A 569 28.98 -11.77 -6.49
CA ASN A 569 30.26 -11.31 -7.02
C ASN A 569 30.99 -10.33 -6.07
N ALA A 570 30.33 -9.85 -5.02
CA ALA A 570 30.83 -8.79 -4.15
C ALA A 570 31.22 -9.26 -2.74
N LYS A 571 31.20 -10.57 -2.47
CA LYS A 571 31.37 -11.14 -1.11
C LYS A 571 32.60 -10.68 -0.32
N ASN A 572 33.62 -10.14 -0.99
CA ASN A 572 34.86 -9.68 -0.36
C ASN A 572 34.93 -8.15 -0.15
N LYS A 573 33.92 -7.38 -0.58
CA LYS A 573 33.88 -5.94 -0.39
C LYS A 573 33.29 -5.62 0.98
N LYS A 574 34.04 -4.92 1.83
CA LYS A 574 33.52 -4.42 3.12
C LYS A 574 32.31 -3.52 2.85
N ASN A 575 31.17 -3.80 3.49
CA ASN A 575 30.01 -2.92 3.44
C ASN A 575 30.36 -1.61 4.18
N PRO A 576 30.30 -0.43 3.51
CA PRO A 576 30.62 0.84 4.14
C PRO A 576 29.66 1.21 5.28
N PHE A 577 28.48 0.59 5.35
CA PHE A 577 27.50 0.81 6.41
C PHE A 577 27.70 -0.12 7.61
N ALA A 578 28.52 -1.17 7.51
CA ALA A 578 28.72 -2.13 8.59
C ALA A 578 29.76 -1.69 9.64
N ASP A 579 30.37 -0.51 9.49
CA ASP A 579 31.36 -0.01 10.44
C ASP A 579 30.71 0.44 11.76
N LYS A 580 31.31 0.11 12.91
CA LYS A 580 30.83 0.57 14.21
C LYS A 580 30.86 2.10 14.32
N ALA A 581 31.77 2.76 13.61
CA ALA A 581 31.81 4.22 13.53
C ALA A 581 30.54 4.81 12.89
N CYS A 582 29.76 4.01 12.17
CA CYS A 582 28.49 4.40 11.58
C CYS A 582 27.31 4.28 12.57
N GLU A 583 27.48 3.62 13.72
CA GLU A 583 26.42 3.51 14.72
C GLU A 583 26.17 4.88 15.36
N ILE A 584 24.91 5.34 15.32
CA ILE A 584 24.49 6.52 16.04
C ILE A 584 24.39 6.12 17.52
N THR A 585 25.44 6.40 18.30
CA THR A 585 25.40 6.25 19.76
C THR A 585 24.24 7.09 20.29
N ALA A 586 23.32 6.43 20.99
CA ALA A 586 22.02 6.97 21.40
C ALA A 586 22.15 8.19 22.33
N GLY A 587 22.37 9.37 21.74
CA GLY A 587 21.94 10.66 22.28
C GLY A 587 20.54 11.05 21.80
N TYR A 588 19.93 10.21 20.95
CA TYR A 588 18.57 10.37 20.47
C TYR A 588 17.60 9.95 21.58
N ASN A 589 17.20 10.91 22.42
CA ASN A 589 16.15 10.71 23.42
C ASN A 589 14.82 10.41 22.71
N GLY A 590 14.56 9.12 22.47
CA GLY A 590 13.24 8.49 22.59
C GLY A 590 12.09 8.94 21.69
N TYR A 591 12.25 9.88 20.76
CA TYR A 591 11.15 10.26 19.88
C TYR A 591 10.99 9.23 18.75
N ASN A 592 10.28 8.14 19.06
CA ASN A 592 9.75 7.21 18.07
C ASN A 592 8.30 7.65 17.73
N PRO A 593 8.07 8.38 16.61
CA PRO A 593 6.73 8.80 16.21
C PRO A 593 5.82 7.61 15.80
N TYR A 594 6.38 6.40 15.68
CA TYR A 594 5.66 5.19 15.30
C TYR A 594 5.76 4.12 16.40
N ASN A 595 5.19 4.42 17.57
CA ASN A 595 4.72 3.36 18.45
C ASN A 595 3.26 3.07 18.08
N PRO A 596 2.96 2.06 17.24
CA PRO A 596 1.60 1.80 16.76
C PRO A 596 0.60 1.40 17.86
N GLY A 597 1.05 1.26 19.12
CA GLY A 597 0.19 1.04 20.29
C GLY A 597 -0.03 2.25 21.20
N GLN A 598 0.56 3.41 20.90
CA GLN A 598 0.46 4.62 21.73
C GLN A 598 0.08 5.86 20.91
N GLY A 599 -0.97 5.75 20.10
CA GLY A 599 -1.84 6.89 19.78
C GLY A 599 -2.60 7.34 21.03
N GLY A 600 -1.88 7.60 22.13
CA GLY A 600 -2.41 8.29 23.28
C GLY A 600 -2.64 9.73 22.85
N TYR A 601 -3.89 10.16 22.93
CA TYR A 601 -4.25 11.56 23.02
C TYR A 601 -3.12 12.34 23.72
N MET A 602 -2.53 13.31 23.04
CA MET A 602 -1.90 14.41 23.76
C MET A 602 -3.03 15.11 24.52
N GLY A 603 -3.29 14.61 25.73
CA GLY A 603 -4.11 15.25 26.71
C GLY A 603 -3.49 16.62 26.94
N PHE A 604 -4.19 17.64 26.48
CA PHE A 604 -4.02 18.99 26.97
C PHE A 604 -4.00 18.94 28.50
N PRO A 605 -3.09 19.64 29.19
CA PRO A 605 -3.24 19.85 30.62
C PRO A 605 -4.54 20.62 30.81
N GLY A 606 -5.58 19.92 31.26
CA GLY A 606 -6.85 20.48 31.64
C GLY A 606 -6.59 21.55 32.70
N GLY A 607 -6.90 22.80 32.36
CA GLY A 607 -6.96 23.89 33.31
C GLY A 607 -7.91 23.49 34.44
N GLY A 608 -7.38 23.43 35.66
CA GLY A 608 -8.17 23.26 36.86
C GLY A 608 -9.22 24.36 36.94
N MET A 609 -10.48 23.96 36.92
CA MET A 609 -11.55 24.81 37.42
C MET A 609 -11.30 25.03 38.92
N MET A 610 -10.90 26.26 39.26
CA MET A 610 -10.98 26.74 40.63
C MET A 610 -12.45 26.77 41.03
N GLY A 611 -12.78 25.96 42.05
CA GLY A 611 -14.05 25.99 42.72
C GLY A 611 -14.26 27.36 43.37
N ILE A 612 -15.40 27.97 43.07
CA ILE A 612 -15.93 29.12 43.79
C ILE A 612 -16.43 28.57 45.14
N SER A 613 -15.63 28.72 46.19
CA SER A 613 -16.08 28.64 47.58
C SER A 613 -16.60 30.01 48.00
N ASN A 614 -17.89 30.07 48.33
CA ASN A 614 -18.56 31.23 48.90
C ASN A 614 -17.96 31.58 50.29
N PRO A 615 -17.76 32.86 50.65
CA PRO A 615 -17.05 33.25 51.86
C PRO A 615 -18.00 33.32 53.07
N GLY A 616 -17.59 32.67 54.16
CA GLY A 616 -18.20 32.77 55.48
C GLY A 616 -17.22 33.38 56.49
N VAL A 617 -17.30 34.71 56.62
CA VAL A 617 -17.20 35.53 57.84
C VAL A 617 -16.04 35.26 58.83
N LYS A 618 -15.10 36.21 58.87
CA LYS A 618 -15.01 37.15 60.00
C LYS A 618 -14.91 38.56 59.48
#